data_AF-A0A1H4FIM5-F1
#
_entry.id   AF-A0A1H4FIM5-F1
#
_cell.length_a   1.000
_cell.length_b   1.000
_cell.length_c   1.000
_cell.angle_alpha   90.00
_cell.angle_beta   90.00
_cell.angle_gamma   90.00
#
_symmetry.space_group_name_H-M   'P 1'
#
loop_
_entity.id
_entity.type
_entity.pdbx_description
1 polymer ?
#
loop_
_entity_poly.entity_id
_entity_poly.type
_entity_poly.pdbx_seq_one_letter_code
_entity_poly.pdbx_strand_id
1 'polypeptide(L)'
;MTIVQHQVLGSLYFNKKNNETLEDLIPAFEHIMFKDSYDMIWQKLTEGEKEMVKCICKTKDGKIDEIKALMSNPVSYNVFRNKLINKHLVNGNKRGYLKINLPRFESFVELWGDD
;
A
#
# COMPACT_ATOMS: atom_id res chain seq x y z
N MET A 1 -4.90 2.95 -34.85
CA MET A 1 -5.59 1.95 -34.01
C MET A 1 -5.92 2.60 -32.66
N THR A 2 -6.90 3.51 -32.65
CA THR A 2 -7.23 4.35 -31.47
C THR A 2 -8.74 4.60 -31.35
N ILE A 3 -9.55 3.70 -31.91
CA ILE A 3 -11.01 3.92 -32.06
C ILE A 3 -11.81 3.12 -31.00
N VAL A 4 -11.22 2.12 -30.35
CA VAL A 4 -11.95 1.22 -29.43
C VAL A 4 -12.12 1.78 -28.02
N GLN A 5 -11.31 2.75 -27.59
CA GLN A 5 -11.39 3.28 -26.21
C GLN A 5 -12.58 4.23 -25.98
N HIS A 6 -13.21 4.77 -27.04
CA HIS A 6 -14.27 5.78 -26.88
C HIS A 6 -15.68 5.21 -26.75
N GLN A 7 -15.93 3.96 -27.17
CA GLN A 7 -17.28 3.37 -27.06
C GLN A 7 -17.59 2.78 -25.69
N VAL A 8 -16.56 2.40 -24.92
CA VAL A 8 -16.73 1.88 -23.54
C VAL A 8 -17.07 3.01 -22.56
N LEU A 9 -16.52 4.20 -22.77
CA LEU A 9 -16.84 5.39 -21.97
C LEU A 9 -18.28 5.88 -22.19
N GLY A 10 -18.81 5.75 -23.42
CA GLY A 10 -20.17 6.17 -23.74
C GLY A 10 -21.26 5.32 -23.09
N SER A 11 -21.05 4.00 -22.96
CA SER A 11 -22.05 3.11 -22.34
C SER A 11 -22.11 3.24 -20.81
N LEU A 12 -20.98 3.57 -20.16
CA LEU A 12 -20.93 3.81 -18.72
C LEU A 12 -21.61 5.12 -18.30
N TYR A 13 -21.59 6.14 -19.16
CA TYR A 13 -22.22 7.43 -18.85
C TYR A 13 -23.76 7.41 -18.97
N PHE A 14 -24.33 6.47 -19.74
CA PHE A 14 -25.77 6.42 -20.01
C PHE A 14 -26.58 5.65 -18.97
N ASN A 15 -25.94 4.83 -18.13
CA ASN A 15 -26.57 4.15 -17.00
C ASN A 15 -26.43 4.95 -15.69
N LYS A 16 -26.46 6.28 -15.77
CA LYS A 16 -26.71 7.13 -14.59
C LYS A 16 -28.16 6.99 -14.17
N LYS A 17 -28.45 5.95 -13.39
CA LYS A 17 -29.47 6.03 -12.35
C LYS A 17 -28.82 6.60 -11.10
N ASN A 18 -29.11 7.87 -10.88
CA ASN A 18 -29.19 8.55 -9.59
C ASN A 18 -28.37 7.96 -8.43
N ASN A 19 -27.32 8.71 -8.10
CA ASN A 19 -26.88 8.95 -6.72
C ASN A 19 -25.84 8.00 -6.10
N GLU A 20 -24.82 7.60 -6.86
CA GLU A 20 -23.54 7.17 -6.28
C GLU A 20 -22.41 8.04 -6.84
N THR A 21 -21.69 8.68 -5.93
CA THR A 21 -20.56 9.54 -6.23
C THR A 21 -19.40 8.68 -6.76
N LEU A 22 -18.63 9.19 -7.74
CA LEU A 22 -17.39 8.54 -8.18
C LEU A 22 -16.44 8.22 -7.01
N GLU A 23 -16.59 8.98 -5.92
CA GLU A 23 -15.89 8.82 -4.64
C GLU A 23 -16.31 7.58 -3.83
N ASP A 24 -17.48 6.99 -4.08
CA ASP A 24 -17.94 5.73 -3.43
C ASP A 24 -17.45 4.48 -4.18
N LEU A 25 -17.21 4.62 -5.48
CA LEU A 25 -16.65 3.56 -6.32
C LEU A 25 -15.15 3.37 -6.11
N ILE A 26 -14.41 4.43 -5.78
CA ILE A 26 -12.98 4.35 -5.44
C ILE A 26 -12.73 3.37 -4.28
N PRO A 27 -13.35 3.51 -3.09
CA PRO A 27 -13.13 2.59 -1.98
C PRO A 27 -13.63 1.18 -2.27
N ALA A 28 -14.71 0.98 -3.04
CA ALA A 28 -15.17 -0.35 -3.43
C ALA A 28 -14.19 -1.04 -4.41
N PHE A 29 -13.67 -0.29 -5.38
CA PHE A 29 -12.69 -0.77 -6.35
C PHE A 29 -11.32 -1.02 -5.70
N GLU A 30 -10.91 -0.10 -4.83
CA GLU A 30 -9.76 -0.23 -3.96
C GLU A 30 -9.92 -1.47 -3.06
N HIS A 31 -11.06 -1.69 -2.41
CA HIS A 31 -11.30 -2.84 -1.54
C HIS A 31 -11.22 -4.18 -2.28
N ILE A 32 -11.74 -4.28 -3.50
CA ILE A 32 -11.63 -5.49 -4.34
C ILE A 32 -10.16 -5.71 -4.77
N MET A 33 -9.43 -4.66 -5.14
CA MET A 33 -7.99 -4.79 -5.42
C MET A 33 -7.16 -5.11 -4.17
N PHE A 34 -7.51 -4.53 -3.02
CA PHE A 34 -6.82 -4.68 -1.75
C PHE A 34 -6.96 -6.09 -1.20
N LYS A 35 -8.16 -6.66 -1.24
CA LYS A 35 -8.42 -7.97 -0.62
C LYS A 35 -7.56 -9.08 -1.20
N ASP A 36 -7.46 -9.18 -2.52
CA ASP A 36 -6.72 -10.27 -3.16
C ASP A 36 -5.24 -9.92 -3.39
N SER A 37 -4.91 -8.67 -3.72
CA SER A 37 -3.52 -8.30 -4.02
C SER A 37 -2.69 -8.00 -2.78
N TYR A 38 -3.25 -7.28 -1.78
CA TYR A 38 -2.47 -6.88 -0.60
C TYR A 38 -2.33 -8.01 0.41
N ASP A 39 -3.34 -8.87 0.54
CA ASP A 39 -3.22 -10.08 1.35
C ASP A 39 -2.13 -11.00 0.77
N MET A 40 -2.11 -11.26 -0.54
CA MET A 40 -1.03 -12.04 -1.17
C MET A 40 0.35 -11.40 -0.98
N ILE A 41 0.45 -10.06 -1.03
CA ILE A 41 1.70 -9.34 -0.74
C ILE A 41 2.09 -9.54 0.72
N TRP A 42 1.15 -9.36 1.64
CA TRP A 42 1.36 -9.48 3.09
C TRP A 42 1.78 -10.90 3.48
N GLN A 43 1.13 -11.92 2.95
CA GLN A 43 1.50 -13.32 3.18
C GLN A 43 2.89 -13.68 2.63
N LYS A 44 3.35 -12.99 1.57
CA LYS A 44 4.72 -13.15 1.03
C LYS A 44 5.79 -12.41 1.83
N LEU A 45 5.41 -11.56 2.80
CA LEU A 45 6.36 -10.91 3.68
C LEU A 45 6.76 -11.85 4.81
N THR A 46 8.06 -11.91 5.05
CA THR A 46 8.62 -12.55 6.25
C THR A 46 8.25 -11.75 7.49
N GLU A 47 8.29 -12.39 8.66
CA GLU A 47 7.91 -11.76 9.93
C GLU A 47 8.68 -10.46 10.22
N GLY A 48 10.00 -10.43 9.95
CA GLY A 48 10.80 -9.20 10.09
C GLY A 48 10.49 -8.11 9.05
N GLU A 49 10.00 -8.49 7.85
CA GLU A 49 9.48 -7.51 6.89
C GLU A 49 8.12 -6.95 7.32
N LYS A 50 7.23 -7.80 7.86
CA LYS A 50 5.95 -7.37 8.43
C LYS A 50 6.16 -6.42 9.61
N GLU A 51 7.10 -6.75 10.50
CA GLU A 51 7.50 -5.87 11.61
C GLU A 51 7.98 -4.51 11.08
N MET A 52 8.87 -4.51 10.08
CA MET A 52 9.35 -3.27 9.46
C MET A 52 8.21 -2.41 8.92
N VAL A 53 7.27 -3.01 8.21
CA VAL A 53 6.09 -2.33 7.69
C VAL A 53 5.24 -1.77 8.83
N LYS A 54 4.97 -2.56 9.88
CA LYS A 54 4.24 -2.10 11.07
C LYS A 54 4.93 -0.89 11.72
N CYS A 55 6.26 -0.90 11.86
CA CYS A 55 7.04 0.23 12.37
C CYS A 55 6.91 1.48 11.49
N ILE A 56 6.92 1.31 10.16
CA ILE A 56 6.72 2.42 9.22
C ILE A 56 5.31 3.00 9.37
N CYS A 57 4.26 2.17 9.41
CA CYS A 57 2.88 2.62 9.59
C CYS A 57 2.65 3.34 10.93
N LYS A 58 3.34 2.90 12.00
CA LYS A 58 3.33 3.60 13.31
C LYS A 58 4.03 4.96 13.27
N THR A 59 4.93 5.17 12.32
CA THR A 59 5.75 6.37 12.21
C THR A 59 5.09 7.38 11.25
N LYS A 60 4.39 8.38 11.78
CA LYS A 60 3.69 9.41 10.96
C LYS A 60 4.61 10.17 10.00
N ASP A 61 5.86 10.41 10.39
CA ASP A 61 6.81 11.18 9.58
C ASP A 61 7.64 10.32 8.61
N GLY A 62 7.63 8.99 8.76
CA GLY A 62 8.47 8.07 8.00
C GLY A 62 9.97 8.29 8.20
N LYS A 63 10.42 8.85 9.34
CA LYS A 63 11.86 9.05 9.62
C LYS A 63 12.54 7.71 9.89
N ILE A 64 13.69 7.50 9.25
CA ILE A 64 14.46 6.26 9.39
C ILE A 64 14.90 6.03 10.84
N ASP A 65 15.29 7.08 11.56
CA ASP A 65 15.74 6.95 12.95
C ASP A 65 14.61 6.51 13.89
N GLU A 66 13.39 7.01 13.67
CA GLU A 66 12.19 6.59 14.42
C GLU A 66 11.83 5.14 14.10
N ILE A 67 11.85 4.76 12.81
CA ILE A 67 11.58 3.38 12.38
C ILE A 67 12.60 2.40 12.99
N LYS A 68 13.89 2.77 12.99
CA LYS A 68 14.95 1.95 13.60
C LYS A 68 14.81 1.83 15.10
N ALA A 69 14.35 2.88 15.78
CA ALA A 69 14.12 2.85 17.23
C ALA A 69 12.93 1.96 17.61
N LEU A 70 11.93 1.82 16.73
CA LEU A 70 10.76 0.97 16.92
C LEU A 70 11.00 -0.50 16.55
N MET A 71 12.05 -0.80 15.80
CA MET A 71 12.40 -2.17 15.43
C MET A 71 13.06 -2.91 16.61
N SER A 72 12.68 -4.18 16.78
CA SER A 72 13.33 -5.06 17.75
C SER A 72 14.81 -5.32 17.40
N ASN A 73 15.16 -5.31 16.11
CA ASN A 73 16.54 -5.49 15.64
C ASN A 73 16.95 -4.44 14.59
N PRO A 74 17.53 -3.30 15.02
CA PRO A 74 17.95 -2.22 14.11
C PRO A 74 19.04 -2.63 13.11
N VAL A 75 19.83 -3.66 13.42
CA VAL A 75 20.91 -4.15 12.53
C VAL A 75 20.34 -4.76 11.26
N SER A 76 19.17 -5.40 11.38
CA SER A 76 18.48 -6.04 10.25
C SER A 76 17.71 -5.05 9.36
N TYR A 77 17.59 -3.79 9.77
CA TYR A 77 16.89 -2.74 9.02
C TYR A 77 17.36 -2.63 7.57
N ASN A 78 18.67 -2.60 7.32
CA ASN A 78 19.20 -2.44 5.96
C ASN A 78 18.83 -3.62 5.05
N VAL A 79 18.80 -4.83 5.62
CA VAL A 79 18.43 -6.06 4.89
C VAL A 79 16.95 -6.00 4.50
N PHE A 80 16.07 -5.72 5.46
CA PHE A 80 14.64 -5.62 5.22
C PHE A 80 14.28 -4.44 4.31
N ARG A 81 14.94 -3.29 4.48
CA ARG A 81 14.80 -2.13 3.59
C ARG A 81 15.07 -2.51 2.14
N ASN A 82 16.20 -3.15 1.87
CA ASN A 82 16.56 -3.53 0.50
C ASN A 82 15.57 -4.55 -0.08
N LYS A 83 15.10 -5.52 0.73
CA LYS A 83 14.06 -6.45 0.30
C LYS A 83 12.74 -5.75 -0.05
N LEU A 84 12.28 -4.83 0.79
CA LEU A 84 11.04 -4.08 0.58
C LEU A 84 11.13 -3.13 -0.63
N ILE A 85 12.31 -2.53 -0.87
CA ILE A 85 12.57 -1.72 -2.08
C ILE A 85 12.56 -2.60 -3.33
N ASN A 86 13.22 -3.76 -3.29
CA ASN A 86 13.21 -4.72 -4.41
C ASN A 86 11.80 -5.25 -4.71
N LYS A 87 10.95 -5.37 -3.68
CA LYS A 87 9.53 -5.71 -3.81
C LYS A 87 8.66 -4.52 -4.24
N HIS A 88 9.24 -3.34 -4.44
CA HIS A 88 8.56 -2.07 -4.78
C HIS A 88 7.50 -1.61 -3.76
N LEU A 89 7.53 -2.13 -2.53
CA LEU A 89 6.55 -1.81 -1.48
C LEU A 89 6.85 -0.47 -0.80
N VAL A 90 8.14 -0.17 -0.63
CA VAL A 90 8.60 1.06 0.02
C VAL A 90 9.49 1.86 -0.91
N ASN A 91 9.44 3.17 -0.73
CA ASN A 91 10.24 4.12 -1.46
C ASN A 91 11.24 4.80 -0.53
N GLY A 92 12.51 4.62 -0.83
CA GLY A 92 13.64 5.20 -0.12
C GLY A 92 14.30 6.37 -0.85
N ASN A 93 13.64 6.97 -1.85
CA ASN A 93 14.21 8.05 -2.68
C ASN A 93 14.59 9.30 -1.88
N LYS A 94 13.96 9.55 -0.73
CA LYS A 94 14.29 10.68 0.14
C LYS A 94 15.26 10.23 1.24
N ARG A 95 16.45 10.82 1.28
CA ARG A 95 17.47 10.53 2.31
C ARG A 95 16.90 10.82 3.71
N GLY A 96 16.99 9.84 4.60
CA GLY A 96 16.46 9.95 5.98
C GLY A 96 14.98 9.59 6.13
N TYR A 97 14.28 9.27 5.03
CA TYR A 97 12.86 8.93 5.05
C TYR A 97 12.57 7.63 4.33
N LEU A 98 11.59 6.90 4.82
CA LEU A 98 11.06 5.68 4.19
C LEU A 98 9.54 5.77 4.22
N LYS A 99 8.92 5.72 3.04
CA LYS A 99 7.46 5.75 2.90
C LYS A 99 6.98 4.55 2.11
N ILE A 100 5.77 4.10 2.41
CA ILE A 100 5.09 3.05 1.66
C ILE A 100 4.55 3.66 0.36
N ASN A 101 4.73 2.97 -0.75
CA ASN A 101 4.24 3.42 -2.07
C ASN A 101 2.75 3.13 -2.28
N LEU A 102 2.21 2.16 -1.54
CA LEU A 102 0.85 1.67 -1.70
C LEU A 102 -0.14 2.59 -0.97
N PRO A 103 -1.16 3.12 -1.67
CA PRO A 103 -2.17 3.97 -1.07
C PRO A 103 -2.97 3.20 0.00
N ARG A 104 -3.22 3.84 1.15
CA ARG A 104 -3.95 3.28 2.31
C ARG A 104 -3.43 1.94 2.85
N PHE A 105 -2.21 1.55 2.50
CA PHE A 105 -1.63 0.29 2.99
C PHE A 105 -1.47 0.29 4.51
N GLU A 106 -1.27 1.46 5.12
CA GLU A 106 -1.26 1.64 6.56
C GLU A 106 -2.57 1.15 7.19
N SER A 107 -3.72 1.55 6.62
CA SER A 107 -5.05 1.11 7.07
C SER A 107 -5.27 -0.39 6.83
N PHE A 108 -4.73 -0.97 5.75
CA PHE A 108 -4.76 -2.42 5.54
C PHE A 108 -3.99 -3.16 6.64
N VAL A 109 -2.77 -2.73 6.95
CA VAL A 109 -1.93 -3.34 7.99
C VAL A 109 -2.55 -3.16 9.38
N GLU A 110 -3.24 -2.05 9.62
CA GLU A 110 -3.97 -1.82 10.88
C GLU A 110 -5.20 -2.73 11.01
N LEU A 111 -5.93 -2.98 9.92
CA LEU A 111 -7.15 -3.81 9.93
C LEU A 111 -6.88 -5.32 9.85
N TRP A 112 -5.81 -5.74 9.16
CA TRP A 112 -5.53 -7.15 8.82
C TRP A 112 -4.14 -7.63 9.28
N GLY A 113 -3.34 -6.77 9.91
CA GLY A 113 -1.97 -7.11 10.30
C GLY A 113 -1.85 -7.90 11.61
N ASP A 114 -2.94 -8.06 12.36
CA ASP A 114 -2.97 -8.77 13.65
C ASP A 114 -3.74 -10.12 13.62
N ASP A 115 -4.15 -10.59 12.44
CA ASP A 115 -4.66 -11.97 12.22
C ASP A 115 -3.52 -13.01 12.17
#